data_AF-A0A6I2FBY0-F1
#
_entry.id   AF-A0A6I2FBY0-F1
#
_cell.length_a   1.000
_cell.length_b   1.000
_cell.length_c   1.000
_cell.angle_alpha   90.00
_cell.angle_beta   90.00
_cell.angle_gamma   90.00
#
_symmetry.space_group_name_H-M   'P 1'
#
loop_
_entity.id
_entity.type
_entity.pdbx_description
1 polymer ?
#
loop_
_entity_poly.entity_id
_entity_poly.type
_entity_poly.pdbx_seq_one_letter_code
_entity_poly.pdbx_strand_id
1 'polypeptide(L)'
;MRPLPIAALAAAAALSTVMAADIVWNANNPDQVGPWLDAEAHPYLVRASSLAHAGTYLLIGAALVRSGAAIDRSRRLVRVLRWILVAGYSVFAAMYAWMGFVDPSLELAESLQAVVNVAFLTSLVVPIVLGFALVRRRELRVPVVLLIAPLVLLPLTLLLGPTGWAHPGYTETAVNLGLALLALLATDETPRQPERARTNAATSGASPAAISSAGRLRPFTSNE
;
A
#
# COMPACT_ATOMS: atom_id res chain seq x y z
N MET A 1 18.32 2.85 -6.05
CA MET A 1 17.34 3.39 -5.10
C MET A 1 15.94 3.15 -5.66
N ARG A 2 14.93 2.94 -4.81
CA ARG A 2 13.55 2.69 -5.27
C ARG A 2 12.72 3.96 -5.09
N PRO A 3 12.68 4.85 -6.10
CA PRO A 3 12.07 6.17 -5.94
C PRO A 3 10.58 6.09 -5.63
N LEU A 4 9.87 5.10 -6.20
CA LEU A 4 8.42 5.02 -6.09
C LEU A 4 7.91 4.66 -4.66
N PRO A 5 8.39 3.60 -3.97
CA PRO A 5 7.99 3.36 -2.58
C PRO A 5 8.40 4.47 -1.62
N ILE A 6 9.55 5.13 -1.85
CA ILE A 6 9.99 6.27 -1.05
C ILE A 6 9.03 7.46 -1.25
N ALA A 7 8.68 7.76 -2.51
CA ALA A 7 7.71 8.81 -2.82
C ALA A 7 6.33 8.52 -2.21
N ALA A 8 5.85 7.26 -2.27
CA ALA A 8 4.61 6.86 -1.64
C ALA A 8 4.64 7.06 -0.12
N LEU A 9 5.75 6.74 0.54
CA LEU A 9 5.92 6.94 1.98
C LEU A 9 5.97 8.43 2.35
N ALA A 10 6.71 9.23 1.58
CA ALA A 10 6.78 10.67 1.78
C ALA A 10 5.41 11.34 1.59
N ALA A 11 4.67 10.95 0.54
CA ALA A 11 3.31 11.42 0.29
C ALA A 11 2.34 11.01 1.39
N ALA A 12 2.40 9.75 1.85
CA ALA A 12 1.58 9.28 2.97
C ALA A 12 1.87 10.07 4.26
N ALA A 13 3.14 10.33 4.57
CA ALA A 13 3.52 11.13 5.74
C ALA A 13 3.05 12.60 5.64
N ALA A 14 3.17 13.21 4.45
CA ALA A 14 2.66 14.55 4.21
C ALA A 14 1.13 14.61 4.37
N LEU A 15 0.41 13.65 3.77
CA LEU A 15 -1.04 13.58 3.89
C LEU A 15 -1.48 13.35 5.34
N SER A 16 -0.80 12.46 6.08
CA SER A 16 -1.05 12.26 7.51
C SER A 16 -0.83 13.51 8.36
N THR A 17 0.10 14.39 7.96
CA THR A 17 0.29 15.68 8.63
C THR A 17 -0.91 16.60 8.41
N VAL A 18 -1.46 16.63 7.18
CA VAL A 18 -2.70 17.34 6.87
C VAL A 18 -3.87 16.77 7.67
N MET A 19 -4.00 15.45 7.74
CA MET A 19 -5.06 14.82 8.54
C MET A 19 -4.93 15.13 10.03
N ALA A 20 -3.71 15.17 10.57
CA ALA A 20 -3.49 15.55 11.97
C ALA A 20 -3.89 17.02 12.23
N ALA A 21 -3.59 17.93 11.30
CA ALA A 21 -4.04 19.31 11.38
C ALA A 21 -5.58 19.41 11.33
N ASP A 22 -6.21 18.61 10.48
CA ASP A 22 -7.67 18.53 10.36
C ASP A 22 -8.35 18.03 11.63
N ILE A 23 -7.80 16.97 12.22
CA ILE A 23 -8.23 16.45 13.53
C ILE A 23 -8.18 17.54 14.60
N VAL A 24 -7.06 18.25 14.70
CA VAL A 24 -6.87 19.32 15.70
C VAL A 24 -7.84 20.46 15.43
N TRP A 25 -8.05 20.84 14.17
CA TRP A 25 -9.00 21.88 13.82
C TRP A 25 -10.43 21.52 14.22
N ASN A 26 -10.92 20.35 13.82
CA ASN A 26 -12.29 19.89 14.11
C ASN A 26 -12.52 19.76 15.62
N ALA A 27 -11.51 19.34 16.39
CA ALA A 27 -11.60 19.25 17.83
C ALA A 27 -11.69 20.63 18.53
N ASN A 28 -11.09 21.69 17.96
CA ASN A 28 -11.07 23.02 18.56
C ASN A 28 -12.09 24.00 17.96
N ASN A 29 -12.67 23.68 16.80
CA ASN A 29 -13.64 24.51 16.08
C ASN A 29 -14.84 23.68 15.61
N PRO A 30 -15.59 23.04 16.52
CA PRO A 30 -16.64 22.06 16.17
C PRO A 30 -17.80 22.66 15.35
N ASP A 31 -18.03 23.96 15.44
CA ASP A 31 -19.10 24.67 14.74
C ASP A 31 -18.66 25.28 13.40
N GLN A 32 -17.41 25.02 12.97
CA GLN A 32 -16.85 25.58 11.73
C GLN A 32 -16.38 24.47 10.79
N VAL A 33 -16.69 24.62 9.51
CA VAL A 33 -16.14 23.76 8.46
C VAL A 33 -14.64 24.07 8.32
N GLY A 34 -13.82 23.03 8.22
CA GLY A 34 -12.39 23.18 7.97
C GLY A 34 -12.12 23.91 6.64
N PRO A 35 -11.13 24.81 6.55
CA PRO A 35 -10.90 25.61 5.35
C PRO A 35 -10.45 24.78 4.13
N TRP A 36 -10.01 23.53 4.32
CA TRP A 36 -9.69 22.56 3.26
C TRP A 36 -10.89 21.69 2.85
N LEU A 37 -12.07 21.89 3.45
CA LEU A 37 -13.35 21.27 3.09
C LEU A 37 -14.37 22.30 2.58
N ASP A 38 -14.18 23.59 2.87
CA ASP A 38 -15.06 24.67 2.44
C ASP A 38 -14.76 25.12 1.00
N ALA A 39 -15.45 24.51 0.03
CA ALA A 39 -15.28 24.81 -1.38
C ALA A 39 -15.87 26.18 -1.78
N GLU A 40 -16.80 26.72 -0.99
CA GLU A 40 -17.44 28.01 -1.25
C GLU A 40 -16.51 29.16 -0.87
N ALA A 41 -15.95 29.12 0.35
CA ALA A 41 -15.04 30.16 0.84
C ALA A 41 -13.60 29.99 0.33
N HIS A 42 -13.13 28.74 0.18
CA HIS A 42 -11.71 28.43 -0.08
C HIS A 42 -11.49 27.36 -1.17
N PRO A 43 -12.00 27.57 -2.40
CA PRO A 43 -11.94 26.57 -3.46
C PRO A 43 -10.52 26.12 -3.83
N TYR A 44 -9.53 27.01 -3.70
CA TYR A 44 -8.13 26.67 -3.98
C TYR A 44 -7.52 25.73 -2.93
N LEU A 45 -7.92 25.84 -1.65
CA LEU A 45 -7.46 24.93 -0.60
C LEU A 45 -8.08 23.55 -0.78
N VAL A 46 -9.38 23.47 -1.08
CA VAL A 46 -10.07 22.20 -1.37
C VAL A 46 -9.46 21.51 -2.59
N ARG A 47 -9.13 22.26 -3.65
CA ARG A 47 -8.42 21.69 -4.81
C ARG A 47 -7.03 21.19 -4.44
N ALA A 48 -6.25 21.97 -3.68
CA ALA A 48 -4.91 21.56 -3.26
C ALA A 48 -4.95 20.31 -2.37
N SER A 49 -5.87 20.26 -1.40
CA SER A 49 -6.06 19.09 -0.54
C SER A 49 -6.50 17.87 -1.36
N SER A 50 -7.42 18.04 -2.30
CA SER A 50 -7.88 16.97 -3.20
C SER A 50 -6.74 16.44 -4.07
N LEU A 51 -5.93 17.31 -4.67
CA LEU A 51 -4.78 16.87 -5.47
C LEU A 51 -3.71 16.15 -4.62
N ALA A 52 -3.52 16.57 -3.37
CA ALA A 52 -2.63 15.88 -2.43
C ALA A 52 -3.12 14.46 -2.09
N HIS A 53 -4.42 14.29 -1.85
CA HIS A 53 -5.04 12.97 -1.67
C HIS A 53 -4.87 12.12 -2.94
N ALA A 54 -5.23 12.67 -4.10
CA ALA A 54 -5.15 11.98 -5.38
C ALA A 54 -3.73 11.45 -5.68
N GLY A 55 -2.73 12.32 -5.52
CA GLY A 55 -1.33 11.96 -5.72
C GLY A 55 -0.85 10.90 -4.74
N THR A 56 -1.22 11.03 -3.46
CA THR A 56 -0.85 10.05 -2.42
C THR A 56 -1.42 8.66 -2.72
N TYR A 57 -2.70 8.58 -3.05
CA TYR A 57 -3.36 7.31 -3.35
C TYR A 57 -2.82 6.66 -4.63
N LEU A 58 -2.56 7.46 -5.66
CA LEU A 58 -1.94 6.97 -6.89
C LEU A 58 -0.54 6.40 -6.62
N LEU A 59 0.28 7.09 -5.82
CA LEU A 59 1.62 6.64 -5.45
C LEU A 59 1.57 5.35 -4.62
N ILE A 60 0.65 5.23 -3.65
CA ILE A 60 0.46 4.01 -2.86
C ILE A 60 0.06 2.85 -3.78
N GLY A 61 -0.95 3.04 -4.64
CA GLY A 61 -1.39 2.02 -5.59
C GLY A 61 -0.26 1.57 -6.52
N ALA A 62 0.49 2.52 -7.09
CA ALA A 62 1.63 2.23 -7.95
C ALA A 62 2.76 1.50 -7.20
N ALA A 63 3.05 1.88 -5.95
CA ALA A 63 4.04 1.21 -5.12
C ALA A 63 3.64 -0.24 -4.79
N LEU A 64 2.36 -0.50 -4.53
CA LEU A 64 1.83 -1.86 -4.33
C LEU A 64 1.91 -2.71 -5.59
N VAL A 65 1.62 -2.15 -6.77
CA VAL A 65 1.80 -2.85 -8.06
C VAL A 65 3.28 -3.20 -8.27
N ARG A 66 4.18 -2.20 -8.13
CA ARG A 66 5.61 -2.37 -8.35
C ARG A 66 6.25 -3.40 -7.41
N SER A 67 5.77 -3.46 -6.16
CA SER A 67 6.31 -4.32 -5.10
C SER A 67 5.60 -5.68 -5.03
N GLY A 68 4.65 -5.94 -5.93
CA GLY A 68 3.68 -7.03 -5.81
C GLY A 68 4.30 -8.41 -5.63
N ALA A 69 5.25 -8.79 -6.49
CA ALA A 69 5.89 -10.12 -6.40
C ALA A 69 6.57 -10.37 -5.04
N ALA A 70 7.20 -9.33 -4.46
CA ALA A 70 7.91 -9.41 -3.20
C ALA A 70 6.97 -9.40 -1.97
N ILE A 71 5.83 -8.69 -2.08
CA ILE A 71 4.76 -8.73 -1.09
C ILE A 71 4.09 -10.12 -1.09
N ASP A 72 3.73 -10.60 -2.29
CA ASP A 72 2.90 -11.80 -2.47
C ASP A 72 3.63 -13.09 -2.04
N ARG A 73 4.94 -13.23 -2.35
CA ARG A 73 5.73 -14.46 -2.14
C ARG A 73 4.95 -15.73 -2.57
N SER A 74 4.29 -15.68 -3.73
CA SER A 74 3.44 -16.75 -4.29
C SER A 74 2.18 -17.11 -3.49
N ARG A 75 1.80 -16.35 -2.46
CA ARG A 75 0.56 -16.57 -1.70
C ARG A 75 -0.62 -15.91 -2.42
N ARG A 76 -1.56 -16.73 -2.90
CA ARG A 76 -2.74 -16.27 -3.65
C ARG A 76 -3.59 -15.26 -2.87
N LEU A 77 -3.81 -15.49 -1.58
CA LEU A 77 -4.61 -14.59 -0.73
C LEU A 77 -4.01 -13.18 -0.68
N VAL A 78 -2.71 -13.07 -0.37
CA VAL A 78 -2.00 -11.78 -0.30
C VAL A 78 -2.09 -11.03 -1.63
N ARG A 79 -1.89 -11.74 -2.74
CA ARG A 79 -2.01 -11.18 -4.09
C ARG A 79 -3.41 -10.60 -4.36
N VAL A 80 -4.46 -11.33 -3.99
CA VAL A 80 -5.85 -10.88 -4.17
C VAL A 80 -6.13 -9.63 -3.33
N LEU A 81 -5.80 -9.67 -2.03
CA LEU A 81 -5.99 -8.53 -1.14
C LEU A 81 -5.24 -7.28 -1.64
N ARG A 82 -3.99 -7.46 -2.10
CA ARG A 82 -3.20 -6.38 -2.69
C ARG A 82 -3.86 -5.77 -3.92
N TRP A 83 -4.42 -6.59 -4.82
CA TRP A 83 -5.11 -6.06 -6.01
C TRP A 83 -6.42 -5.37 -5.67
N ILE A 84 -7.16 -5.84 -4.67
CA ILE A 84 -8.35 -5.15 -4.15
C ILE A 84 -7.97 -3.75 -3.63
N LEU A 85 -6.86 -3.64 -2.88
CA LEU A 85 -6.36 -2.35 -2.42
C LEU A 85 -5.95 -1.45 -3.60
N VAL A 86 -5.19 -1.97 -4.56
CA VAL A 86 -4.79 -1.20 -5.75
C VAL A 86 -6.03 -0.63 -6.45
N ALA A 87 -7.08 -1.44 -6.63
CA ALA A 87 -8.33 -0.98 -7.23
C ALA A 87 -9.00 0.13 -6.40
N GLY A 88 -9.14 -0.06 -5.08
CA GLY A 88 -9.72 0.95 -4.18
C GLY A 88 -8.96 2.27 -4.17
N TYR A 89 -7.63 2.24 -4.06
CA TYR A 89 -6.80 3.44 -4.13
C TYR A 89 -6.84 4.11 -5.51
N SER A 90 -7.06 3.35 -6.59
CA SER A 90 -7.22 3.92 -7.93
C SER A 90 -8.55 4.67 -8.07
N VAL A 91 -9.63 4.14 -7.47
CA VAL A 91 -10.92 4.82 -7.39
C VAL A 91 -10.79 6.14 -6.62
N PHE A 92 -10.13 6.12 -5.46
CA PHE A 92 -9.89 7.36 -4.71
C PHE A 92 -9.01 8.35 -5.46
N ALA A 93 -7.93 7.89 -6.08
CA ALA A 93 -7.06 8.75 -6.87
C ALA A 93 -7.84 9.45 -7.99
N ALA A 94 -8.70 8.73 -8.70
CA ALA A 94 -9.54 9.29 -9.76
C ALA A 94 -10.55 10.31 -9.22
N MET A 95 -11.24 9.98 -8.12
CA MET A 95 -12.24 10.86 -7.50
C MET A 95 -11.61 12.16 -7.02
N TYR A 96 -10.53 12.08 -6.25
CA TYR A 96 -9.86 13.27 -5.72
C TYR A 96 -9.14 14.06 -6.82
N ALA A 97 -8.64 13.40 -7.89
CA ALA A 97 -8.13 14.12 -9.04
C ALA A 97 -9.24 14.91 -9.74
N TRP A 98 -10.43 14.32 -9.87
CA TRP A 98 -11.59 15.01 -10.43
C TRP A 98 -11.98 16.23 -9.58
N MET A 99 -12.09 16.09 -8.27
CA MET A 99 -12.38 17.23 -7.36
C MET A 99 -11.30 18.31 -7.44
N GLY A 100 -10.03 17.91 -7.56
CA GLY A 100 -8.90 18.84 -7.68
C GLY A 100 -8.87 19.62 -8.99
N PHE A 101 -9.07 18.94 -10.12
CA PHE A 101 -8.92 19.55 -11.45
C PHE A 101 -10.22 20.13 -12.01
N VAL A 102 -11.36 19.50 -11.76
CA VAL A 102 -12.63 19.84 -12.40
C VAL A 102 -13.45 20.72 -11.47
N ASP A 103 -14.04 20.13 -10.44
CA ASP A 103 -15.01 20.80 -9.58
C ASP A 103 -14.89 20.34 -8.11
N PRO A 104 -14.39 21.20 -7.20
CA PRO A 104 -14.27 20.89 -5.78
C PRO A 104 -15.61 20.93 -5.03
N SER A 105 -16.67 21.47 -5.64
CA SER A 105 -18.01 21.59 -5.06
C SER A 105 -18.99 20.51 -5.51
N LEU A 106 -18.52 19.57 -6.34
CA LEU A 106 -19.38 18.60 -6.97
C LEU A 106 -20.02 17.64 -5.97
N GLU A 107 -21.35 17.66 -5.90
CA GLU A 107 -22.11 16.57 -5.32
C GLU A 107 -22.03 15.36 -6.26
N LEU A 108 -21.44 14.26 -5.78
CA LEU A 108 -21.39 13.02 -6.53
C LEU A 108 -22.80 12.47 -6.70
N ALA A 109 -23.11 11.97 -7.90
CA ALA A 109 -24.30 11.14 -8.09
C ALA A 109 -24.32 10.00 -7.06
N GLU A 110 -25.51 9.67 -6.52
CA GLU A 110 -25.66 8.68 -5.43
C GLU A 110 -24.95 7.35 -5.72
N SER A 111 -24.99 6.91 -6.99
CA SER A 111 -24.32 5.68 -7.44
C SER A 111 -22.80 5.77 -7.32
N LEU A 112 -22.19 6.92 -7.64
CA LEU A 112 -20.77 7.16 -7.46
C LEU A 112 -20.40 7.29 -5.99
N GLN A 113 -21.24 7.95 -5.19
CA GLN A 113 -21.04 8.05 -3.74
C GLN A 113 -21.03 6.66 -3.08
N ALA A 114 -21.94 5.78 -3.50
CA ALA A 114 -21.97 4.39 -3.03
C ALA A 114 -20.67 3.64 -3.37
N VAL A 115 -20.14 3.81 -4.59
CA VAL A 115 -18.86 3.22 -5.00
C VAL A 115 -17.70 3.72 -4.14
N VAL A 116 -17.65 5.03 -3.86
CA VAL A 116 -16.62 5.65 -3.01
C VAL A 116 -16.71 5.12 -1.57
N ASN A 117 -17.92 5.02 -1.02
CA ASN A 117 -18.14 4.46 0.31
C ASN A 117 -17.71 3.00 0.40
N VAL A 118 -17.99 2.20 -0.62
CA VAL A 118 -17.51 0.81 -0.69
C VAL A 118 -15.99 0.76 -0.78
N ALA A 119 -15.35 1.63 -1.60
CA ALA A 119 -13.89 1.73 -1.68
C ALA A 119 -13.29 2.12 -0.32
N PHE A 120 -13.94 3.03 0.41
CA PHE A 120 -13.55 3.44 1.76
C PHE A 120 -13.63 2.30 2.77
N LEU A 121 -14.77 1.61 2.87
CA LEU A 121 -14.89 0.44 3.74
C LEU A 121 -13.87 -0.65 3.38
N THR A 122 -13.65 -0.86 2.09
CA THR A 122 -12.63 -1.81 1.59
C THR A 122 -11.23 -1.40 2.04
N SER A 123 -10.91 -0.10 1.96
CA SER A 123 -9.63 0.46 2.40
C SER A 123 -9.41 0.38 3.92
N LEU A 124 -10.45 0.09 4.71
CA LEU A 124 -10.32 -0.15 6.15
C LEU A 124 -10.21 -1.64 6.48
N VAL A 125 -11.06 -2.47 5.86
CA VAL A 125 -11.15 -3.90 6.19
C VAL A 125 -10.04 -4.72 5.54
N VAL A 126 -9.73 -4.48 4.27
CA VAL A 126 -8.75 -5.28 3.53
C VAL A 126 -7.33 -5.17 4.09
N PRO A 127 -6.85 -3.99 4.54
CA PRO A 127 -5.56 -3.88 5.21
C PRO A 127 -5.44 -4.75 6.45
N ILE A 128 -6.50 -4.85 7.27
CA ILE A 128 -6.49 -5.70 8.47
C ILE A 128 -6.24 -7.15 8.08
N VAL A 129 -7.00 -7.67 7.11
CA VAL A 129 -6.85 -9.05 6.62
C VAL A 129 -5.47 -9.27 6.02
N LEU A 130 -4.95 -8.30 5.26
CA LEU A 130 -3.61 -8.33 4.68
C LEU A 130 -2.53 -8.37 5.79
N GLY A 131 -2.69 -7.55 6.84
CA GLY A 131 -1.80 -7.52 7.99
C GLY A 131 -1.73 -8.88 8.69
N PHE A 132 -2.87 -9.51 8.97
CA PHE A 132 -2.90 -10.85 9.54
C PHE A 132 -2.27 -11.91 8.63
N ALA A 133 -2.51 -11.84 7.31
CA ALA A 133 -1.88 -12.75 6.35
C ALA A 133 -0.35 -12.61 6.30
N LEU A 134 0.18 -11.46 6.72
CA LEU A 134 1.60 -11.15 6.74
C LEU A 134 2.24 -11.22 8.14
N VAL A 135 1.48 -11.47 9.21
CA VAL A 135 1.98 -11.41 10.61
C VAL A 135 3.19 -12.30 10.91
N ARG A 136 3.34 -13.40 10.16
CA ARG A 136 4.48 -14.32 10.32
C ARG A 136 5.79 -13.80 9.71
N ARG A 137 5.76 -12.71 8.93
CA ARG A 137 6.94 -12.08 8.31
C ARG A 137 7.54 -11.06 9.27
N ARG A 138 8.58 -11.46 10.01
CA ARG A 138 9.20 -10.64 11.07
C ARG A 138 9.83 -9.36 10.53
N GLU A 139 10.31 -9.41 9.29
CA GLU A 139 10.81 -8.28 8.51
C GLU A 139 9.77 -7.16 8.28
N LEU A 140 8.48 -7.50 8.32
CA LEU A 140 7.35 -6.61 8.00
C LEU A 140 6.53 -6.25 9.23
N ARG A 141 7.09 -6.42 10.45
CA ARG A 141 6.34 -6.18 11.70
C ARG A 141 5.74 -4.78 11.78
N VAL A 142 6.51 -3.74 11.48
CA VAL A 142 6.06 -2.35 11.55
C VAL A 142 4.87 -2.09 10.61
N PRO A 143 4.96 -2.35 9.28
CA PRO A 143 3.79 -2.15 8.42
C PRO A 143 2.62 -3.07 8.79
N VAL A 144 2.87 -4.31 9.22
CA VAL A 144 1.79 -5.21 9.66
C VAL A 144 1.01 -4.64 10.85
N VAL A 145 1.71 -4.12 11.88
CA VAL A 145 1.05 -3.50 13.04
C VAL A 145 0.18 -2.33 12.61
N LEU A 146 0.70 -1.48 11.72
CA LEU A 146 -0.06 -0.34 11.18
C LEU A 146 -1.30 -0.76 10.39
N LEU A 147 -1.21 -1.83 9.59
CA LEU A 147 -2.35 -2.35 8.82
C LEU A 147 -3.44 -2.99 9.72
N ILE A 148 -3.07 -3.53 10.89
CA ILE A 148 -4.00 -4.12 11.86
C ILE A 148 -4.55 -3.05 12.83
N ALA A 149 -3.84 -1.93 13.00
CA ALA A 149 -4.20 -0.83 13.90
C ALA A 149 -5.66 -0.34 13.80
N PRO A 150 -6.35 -0.36 12.64
CA PRO A 150 -7.76 0.02 12.56
C PRO A 150 -8.68 -0.78 13.50
N LEU A 151 -8.32 -2.00 13.91
CA LEU A 151 -9.06 -2.76 14.93
C LEU A 151 -9.14 -2.05 16.29
N VAL A 152 -8.15 -1.23 16.62
CA VAL A 152 -8.10 -0.46 17.87
C VAL A 152 -8.50 1.00 17.62
N LEU A 153 -8.04 1.57 16.51
CA LEU A 153 -8.29 2.98 16.18
C LEU A 153 -9.76 3.26 15.89
N LEU A 154 -10.50 2.34 15.26
CA LEU A 154 -11.94 2.53 15.01
C LEU A 154 -12.75 2.61 16.32
N PRO A 155 -12.67 1.63 17.25
CA PRO A 155 -13.31 1.76 18.56
C PRO A 155 -12.90 3.02 19.32
N LEU A 156 -11.60 3.35 19.31
CA LEU A 156 -11.12 4.56 19.98
C LEU A 156 -11.73 5.83 19.38
N THR A 157 -11.83 5.89 18.04
CA THR A 157 -12.47 7.00 17.33
C THR A 157 -13.93 7.16 17.76
N LEU A 158 -14.67 6.06 17.88
CA LEU A 158 -16.06 6.09 18.36
C LEU A 158 -16.17 6.56 19.82
N LEU A 159 -15.27 6.11 20.69
CA LEU A 159 -15.22 6.54 22.09
C LEU A 159 -14.88 8.02 22.25
N LEU A 160 -14.11 8.58 21.33
CA LEU A 160 -13.77 10.00 21.29
C LEU A 160 -14.89 10.88 20.71
N GLY A 161 -15.99 10.31 20.21
CA GLY A 161 -17.13 11.02 19.62
C GLY A 161 -17.56 12.27 20.40
N PRO A 162 -17.81 12.17 21.72
CA PRO A 162 -18.27 13.31 22.53
C PRO A 162 -17.24 14.42 22.73
N THR A 163 -15.97 14.21 22.36
CA THR A 163 -14.86 15.11 22.68
C THR A 163 -14.46 16.02 21.51
N GLY A 164 -15.07 15.85 20.33
CA GLY A 164 -14.64 16.51 19.09
C GLY A 164 -13.39 15.89 18.45
N TRP A 165 -12.71 14.95 19.12
CA TRP A 165 -11.52 14.28 18.61
C TRP A 165 -11.81 13.04 17.77
N ALA A 166 -13.08 12.67 17.58
CA ALA A 166 -13.45 11.57 16.71
C ALA A 166 -13.20 11.92 15.25
N HIS A 167 -12.25 11.22 14.64
CA HIS A 167 -11.90 11.44 13.25
C HIS A 167 -11.47 10.15 12.54
N PRO A 168 -12.00 9.85 11.33
CA PRO A 168 -11.55 8.70 10.56
C PRO A 168 -10.07 8.83 10.12
N GLY A 169 -9.49 10.03 10.16
CA GLY A 169 -8.10 10.27 9.75
C GLY A 169 -7.03 9.49 10.52
N TYR A 170 -7.32 9.01 11.74
CA TYR A 170 -6.39 8.14 12.46
C TYR A 170 -6.20 6.79 11.75
N THR A 171 -7.30 6.16 11.30
CA THR A 171 -7.26 4.86 10.65
C THR A 171 -6.65 4.97 9.27
N GLU A 172 -7.02 6.01 8.53
CA GLU A 172 -6.45 6.31 7.22
C GLU A 172 -4.94 6.53 7.30
N THR A 173 -4.47 7.33 8.26
CA THR A 173 -3.04 7.58 8.49
C THR A 173 -2.29 6.27 8.75
N ALA A 174 -2.80 5.42 9.65
CA ALA A 174 -2.17 4.14 9.96
C ALA A 174 -2.10 3.24 8.71
N VAL A 175 -3.20 3.10 7.97
CA VAL A 175 -3.26 2.26 6.77
C VAL A 175 -2.33 2.78 5.66
N ASN A 176 -2.38 4.08 5.34
CA ASN A 176 -1.58 4.67 4.27
C ASN A 176 -0.07 4.52 4.54
N LEU A 177 0.35 4.82 5.77
CA LEU A 177 1.74 4.60 6.21
C LEU A 177 2.11 3.10 6.18
N GLY A 178 1.22 2.23 6.66
CA GLY A 178 1.41 0.78 6.66
C GLY A 178 1.62 0.21 5.25
N LEU A 179 0.81 0.63 4.27
CA LEU A 179 0.93 0.18 2.88
C LEU A 179 2.17 0.73 2.19
N ALA A 180 2.52 2.00 2.41
CA ALA A 180 3.72 2.59 1.85
C ALA A 180 4.99 1.93 2.41
N LEU A 181 5.06 1.72 3.73
CA LEU A 181 6.15 0.99 4.39
C LEU A 181 6.21 -0.48 3.94
N LEU A 182 5.07 -1.13 3.76
CA LEU A 182 5.01 -2.49 3.24
C LEU A 182 5.66 -2.59 1.86
N ALA A 183 5.31 -1.68 0.94
CA ALA A 183 5.89 -1.63 -0.40
C ALA A 183 7.41 -1.38 -0.36
N LEU A 184 7.85 -0.45 0.51
CA LEU A 184 9.27 -0.13 0.68
C LEU A 184 10.05 -1.36 1.19
N LEU A 185 9.66 -1.92 2.33
CA LEU A 185 10.40 -3.00 3.00
C LEU A 185 10.32 -4.33 2.25
N ALA A 186 9.19 -4.67 1.63
CA ALA A 186 9.06 -5.93 0.90
C ALA A 186 10.04 -6.01 -0.27
N THR A 187 10.36 -4.88 -0.89
CA THR A 187 11.28 -4.88 -2.03
C THR A 187 12.73 -5.11 -1.60
N ASP A 188 13.14 -4.69 -0.39
CA ASP A 188 14.53 -4.80 0.09
C ASP A 188 15.01 -6.24 0.24
N GLU A 189 14.08 -7.17 0.34
CA GLU A 189 14.37 -8.59 0.49
C GLU A 189 14.57 -9.34 -0.82
N THR A 190 14.55 -8.66 -1.97
CA THR A 190 14.92 -9.33 -3.23
C THR A 190 16.36 -9.79 -3.10
N PRO A 191 16.64 -11.11 -3.06
CA PRO A 191 18.01 -11.60 -2.92
C PRO A 191 18.79 -11.03 -4.09
N ARG A 192 19.86 -10.27 -3.81
CA ARG A 192 20.90 -10.05 -4.81
C ARG A 192 21.32 -11.45 -5.24
N GLN A 193 20.90 -11.88 -6.42
CA GLN A 193 21.39 -13.12 -7.01
C GLN A 193 22.91 -13.10 -6.85
N PRO A 194 23.52 -14.14 -6.27
CA PRO A 194 24.94 -14.10 -5.99
C PRO A 194 25.67 -13.99 -7.32
N GLU A 195 26.12 -12.77 -7.61
CA GLU A 195 27.02 -12.42 -8.73
C GLU A 195 28.28 -13.31 -8.73
N ARG A 196 28.57 -13.94 -7.57
CA ARG A 196 29.57 -14.99 -7.36
C ARG A 196 29.35 -16.28 -8.17
N ALA A 197 28.13 -16.61 -8.62
CA ALA A 197 27.93 -17.77 -9.49
C ALA A 197 28.45 -17.54 -10.92
N ARG A 198 28.50 -16.28 -11.38
CA ARG A 198 29.10 -15.92 -12.67
C ARG A 198 30.62 -15.72 -12.58
N THR A 199 31.13 -15.23 -11.45
CA THR A 199 32.59 -15.12 -11.27
C THR A 199 33.25 -16.49 -11.18
N ASN A 200 32.64 -17.46 -10.48
CA ASN A 200 33.19 -18.82 -10.38
C ASN A 200 33.13 -19.63 -11.69
N ALA A 201 32.13 -19.38 -12.55
CA ALA A 201 32.06 -20.01 -13.88
C ALA A 201 33.07 -19.41 -14.88
N ALA A 202 33.50 -18.15 -14.68
CA ALA A 202 34.52 -17.50 -15.51
C ALA A 202 35.96 -17.86 -15.07
N THR A 203 36.19 -18.16 -13.78
CA THR A 203 37.49 -18.66 -13.30
C THR A 203 37.65 -20.18 -13.40
N SER A 204 36.59 -20.95 -13.63
CA SER A 204 36.72 -22.36 -14.01
C SER A 204 37.04 -22.47 -15.50
N GLY A 205 38.22 -22.02 -15.90
CA GLY A 205 38.88 -22.40 -17.14
C GLY A 205 39.27 -23.87 -17.14
N ALA A 206 38.29 -24.76 -16.95
CA ALA A 206 38.45 -26.19 -17.17
C ALA A 206 38.42 -26.42 -18.68
N SER A 207 39.63 -26.50 -19.24
CA SER A 207 39.91 -26.89 -20.61
C SER A 207 39.13 -28.14 -21.04
N PRO A 208 38.48 -28.16 -22.21
CA PRO A 208 37.86 -29.36 -22.75
C PRO A 208 38.95 -30.29 -23.30
N ALA A 209 39.58 -31.06 -22.41
CA ALA A 209 40.45 -32.16 -22.78
C ALA A 209 39.69 -33.50 -22.69
N ALA A 210 39.28 -33.96 -23.87
CA ALA A 210 38.96 -35.31 -24.27
C ALA A 210 39.42 -36.45 -23.33
N ILE A 211 38.46 -37.22 -22.80
CA ILE A 211 38.63 -38.65 -22.45
C ILE A 211 37.30 -39.33 -22.79
N SER A 212 37.18 -39.84 -24.02
CA SER A 212 37.38 -41.25 -24.36
C SER A 212 36.23 -42.14 -23.90
N SER A 213 35.52 -42.63 -24.90
CA SER A 213 34.71 -43.84 -24.91
C SER A 213 35.30 -44.98 -24.07
N ALA A 214 34.47 -45.58 -23.21
CA ALA A 214 34.54 -47.01 -22.92
C ALA A 214 33.20 -47.44 -22.32
N GLY A 215 32.55 -48.37 -22.99
CA GLY A 215 31.21 -48.84 -22.66
C GLY A 215 31.11 -49.52 -21.31
N ARG A 216 29.87 -49.59 -20.82
CA ARG A 216 29.43 -50.69 -19.98
C ARG A 216 27.94 -50.91 -20.14
N LEU A 217 27.62 -51.85 -21.03
CA LEU A 217 26.41 -52.64 -21.00
C LEU A 217 26.27 -53.35 -19.66
N ARG A 218 25.04 -53.43 -19.13
CA ARG A 218 24.38 -54.57 -18.44
C ARG A 218 23.23 -54.07 -17.54
N PRO A 219 22.29 -54.93 -17.11
CA PRO A 219 21.37 -55.71 -17.94
C PRO A 219 19.91 -55.49 -17.50
N PHE A 220 18.99 -55.89 -18.36
CA PHE A 220 17.58 -56.06 -18.05
C PHE A 220 17.42 -57.14 -16.97
N THR A 221 16.74 -56.85 -15.87
CA THR A 221 16.14 -57.86 -14.99
C THR A 221 14.68 -57.49 -14.77
N SER A 222 13.81 -58.20 -15.47
CA SER A 222 12.42 -58.42 -15.07
C SER A 222 12.40 -59.43 -13.93
N ASN A 223 11.62 -59.17 -12.89
CA ASN A 223 10.96 -60.21 -12.11
C ASN A 223 9.66 -59.65 -11.51
N GLU A 224 8.59 -60.36 -11.86
CA GLU A 224 7.27 -60.51 -11.23
C GLU A 224 6.25 -59.35 -11.29
#